data_AF-A0A182UL16-F1
#
_entry.id   AF-A0A182UL16-F1
#
_cell.length_a   1.000
_cell.length_b   1.000
_cell.length_c   1.000
_cell.angle_alpha   90.00
_cell.angle_beta   90.00
_cell.angle_gamma   90.00
#
_symmetry.space_group_name_H-M   'P 1'
#
loop_
_entity.id
_entity.type
_entity.pdbx_description
1 polymer ?
#
loop_
_entity_poly.entity_id
_entity_poly.type
_entity_poly.pdbx_seq_one_letter_code
_entity_poly.pdbx_strand_id
1 'polypeptide(L)'
;MPGELMEYTLAEVALRNGKAGSPTWIVIRDAVYDVTQYMEDHPGGSELISEWAGRDGTKDFDDFGHSADAMRLLKTLQVGVFVASDQAKNRKKNATDGPKELVEELSLEEQMKKRRSKRRMFILCG
;
A
#
# COMPACT_ATOMS: atom_id res chain seq x y z
N MET A 1 -0.10 -18.43 28.70
CA MET A 1 0.78 -17.27 28.85
C MET A 1 0.97 -16.69 27.46
N PRO A 2 0.29 -15.60 27.08
CA PRO A 2 0.48 -15.04 25.76
C PRO A 2 1.92 -14.52 25.70
N GLY A 3 2.70 -15.03 24.75
CA GLY A 3 4.05 -14.52 24.49
C GLY A 3 3.96 -13.02 24.22
N GLU A 4 4.84 -12.27 24.87
CA GLU A 4 4.91 -10.82 24.78
C GLU A 4 5.36 -10.43 23.35
N LEU A 5 4.42 -10.37 22.43
CA LEU A 5 4.65 -9.86 21.08
C LEU A 5 4.79 -8.33 21.19
N MET A 6 5.89 -7.81 20.66
CA MET A 6 6.19 -6.39 20.74
C MET A 6 5.15 -5.60 19.92
N GLU A 7 4.59 -4.55 20.52
CA GLU A 7 3.57 -3.72 19.88
C GLU A 7 4.22 -2.57 19.11
N TYR A 8 3.78 -2.35 17.87
CA TYR A 8 4.27 -1.27 17.03
C TYR A 8 3.14 -0.36 16.55
N THR A 9 3.48 0.90 16.27
CA THR A 9 2.57 1.88 15.68
C THR A 9 2.83 2.03 14.18
N LEU A 10 1.85 2.54 13.44
CA LEU A 10 1.98 2.72 11.99
C LEU A 10 3.11 3.68 11.61
N ALA A 11 3.37 4.68 12.45
CA ALA A 11 4.47 5.61 12.26
C ALA A 11 5.83 4.89 12.35
N GLU A 12 5.99 3.96 13.29
CA GLU A 12 7.21 3.18 13.48
C GLU A 12 7.46 2.25 12.28
N VAL A 13 6.39 1.60 11.80
CA VAL A 13 6.46 0.70 10.65
C VAL A 13 6.74 1.49 9.36
N ALA A 14 6.11 2.66 9.18
CA ALA A 14 6.34 3.52 8.01
C ALA A 14 7.78 4.06 7.92
N LEU A 15 8.46 4.21 9.06
CA LEU A 15 9.88 4.56 9.10
C LEU A 15 10.76 3.43 8.56
N ARG A 16 10.34 2.18 8.74
CA ARG A 16 11.06 0.96 8.36
C ARG A 16 10.61 0.45 7.00
N ASN A 17 10.91 1.28 6.00
CA ASN A 17 10.52 1.06 4.61
C ASN A 17 11.66 0.50 3.73
N GLY A 18 12.74 -0.02 4.31
CA GLY A 18 13.88 -0.53 3.53
C GLY A 18 14.80 0.54 2.95
N LYS A 19 14.44 1.83 3.01
CA LYS A 19 15.24 2.92 2.41
C LYS A 19 16.40 3.31 3.31
N ALA A 20 17.51 3.72 2.68
CA ALA A 20 18.72 4.19 3.37
C ALA A 20 19.34 3.17 4.35
N GLY A 21 19.18 1.86 4.11
CA GLY A 21 19.71 0.81 4.98
C GLY A 21 18.84 0.50 6.20
N SER A 22 17.60 1.00 6.23
CA SER A 22 16.61 0.63 7.25
C SER A 22 16.07 -0.77 6.99
N PRO A 23 15.60 -1.50 8.02
CA PRO A 23 14.90 -2.77 7.81
C PRO A 23 13.58 -2.55 7.05
N THR A 24 13.12 -3.59 6.37
CA THR A 24 11.90 -3.60 5.57
C THR A 24 10.81 -4.34 6.31
N TRP A 25 9.82 -3.60 6.80
CA TRP A 25 8.70 -4.16 7.57
C TRP A 25 7.40 -4.10 6.79
N ILE A 26 6.59 -5.14 6.91
CA ILE A 26 5.28 -5.21 6.25
C ILE A 26 4.22 -5.62 7.27
N VAL A 27 3.02 -5.08 7.09
CA VAL A 27 1.85 -5.41 7.91
C VAL A 27 0.94 -6.35 7.15
N ILE A 28 0.64 -7.50 7.76
CA ILE A 28 -0.30 -8.48 7.21
C ILE A 28 -1.23 -8.94 8.33
N ARG A 29 -2.53 -8.72 8.17
CA ARG A 29 -3.56 -9.11 9.15
C ARG A 29 -3.27 -8.58 10.56
N ASP A 30 -2.96 -7.29 10.66
CA ASP A 30 -2.64 -6.57 11.91
C ASP A 30 -1.37 -7.07 12.66
N ALA A 31 -0.55 -7.89 12.01
CA ALA A 31 0.75 -8.34 12.50
C ALA A 31 1.90 -7.74 11.69
N VAL A 32 3.03 -7.50 12.35
CA VAL A 32 4.24 -6.90 11.77
C VAL A 32 5.28 -7.99 11.49
N TYR A 33 5.78 -8.01 10.25
CA TYR A 33 6.76 -8.97 9.78
C TYR A 33 8.02 -8.26 9.29
N ASP A 34 9.19 -8.78 9.67
CA ASP A 34 10.48 -8.34 9.12
C ASP A 34 10.83 -9.21 7.93
N VAL A 35 10.77 -8.61 6.75
CA VAL A 35 11.07 -9.29 5.48
C VAL A 35 12.42 -8.85 4.92
N THR A 36 13.23 -8.13 5.71
CA THR A 36 14.51 -7.55 5.28
C THR A 36 15.44 -8.60 4.69
N GLN A 37 15.53 -9.76 5.35
CA GLN A 37 16.38 -10.87 4.91
C GLN A 37 15.72 -11.72 3.82
N TYR A 38 14.41 -11.62 3.67
CA TYR A 38 13.63 -12.42 2.73
C TYR A 38 13.41 -11.72 1.38
N MET A 39 13.77 -10.44 1.26
CA MET A 39 13.54 -9.66 0.03
C MET A 39 14.18 -10.30 -1.21
N GLU A 40 15.39 -10.82 -1.06
CA GLU A 40 16.19 -11.44 -2.12
C GLU A 40 15.80 -12.89 -2.41
N ASP A 41 15.22 -13.59 -1.43
CA ASP A 41 14.75 -14.98 -1.55
C ASP A 41 13.28 -15.06 -2.02
N HIS A 42 12.59 -13.91 -2.11
CA HIS A 42 11.20 -13.85 -2.50
C HIS A 42 11.02 -14.19 -4.00
N PRO A 43 10.23 -15.22 -4.35
CA PRO A 43 10.06 -15.67 -5.74
C PRO A 43 9.39 -14.64 -6.65
N GLY A 44 8.67 -13.65 -6.09
CA GLY A 44 8.09 -12.52 -6.82
C GLY A 44 9.04 -11.32 -6.98
N GLY A 45 10.26 -11.40 -6.45
CA GLY A 45 11.24 -10.32 -6.44
C GLY A 45 11.08 -9.36 -5.26
N SER A 46 12.15 -8.61 -4.98
CA SER A 46 12.24 -7.63 -3.90
C SER A 46 11.44 -6.35 -4.15
N GLU A 47 11.16 -6.02 -5.42
CA GLU A 47 10.41 -4.82 -5.82
C GLU A 47 8.99 -4.81 -5.24
N LEU A 48 8.28 -5.95 -5.30
CA LEU A 48 6.94 -6.07 -4.72
C LEU A 48 6.98 -5.82 -3.22
N ILE A 49 7.98 -6.37 -2.52
CA ILE A 49 8.14 -6.18 -1.08
C ILE A 49 8.46 -4.71 -0.77
N SER A 50 9.28 -4.05 -1.59
CA SER A 50 9.65 -2.65 -1.40
C SER A 50 8.48 -1.68 -1.60
N GLU A 51 7.54 -1.99 -2.51
CA GLU A 51 6.34 -1.19 -2.74
C GLU A 51 5.42 -1.15 -1.51
N TRP A 52 5.31 -2.28 -0.82
CA TRP A 52 4.51 -2.45 0.39
C TRP A 52 5.27 -2.21 1.69
N ALA A 53 6.56 -1.86 1.60
CA ALA A 53 7.40 -1.59 2.75
C ALA A 53 6.86 -0.42 3.57
N GLY A 54 6.68 -0.65 4.87
CA GLY A 54 6.13 0.31 5.82
C GLY A 54 4.61 0.50 5.72
N ARG A 55 3.90 -0.39 5.02
CA ARG A 55 2.45 -0.30 4.77
C ARG A 55 1.75 -1.65 5.02
N ASP A 56 0.42 -1.60 5.02
CA ASP A 56 -0.43 -2.79 5.05
C ASP A 56 -0.56 -3.37 3.65
N GLY A 57 -0.06 -4.60 3.48
CA GLY A 57 -0.14 -5.39 2.25
C GLY A 57 -1.05 -6.59 2.40
N THR A 58 -1.98 -6.57 3.38
CA THR A 58 -2.84 -7.71 3.70
C THR A 58 -3.65 -8.16 2.50
N LYS A 59 -4.12 -7.22 1.69
CA LYS A 59 -4.96 -7.47 0.53
C LYS A 59 -4.19 -8.16 -0.58
N ASP A 60 -3.07 -7.58 -0.99
CA ASP A 60 -2.22 -8.10 -2.06
C ASP A 60 -1.68 -9.49 -1.67
N PHE A 61 -1.27 -9.66 -0.41
CA PHE A 61 -0.83 -10.97 0.09
C PHE A 61 -1.91 -12.06 -0.04
N ASP A 62 -3.18 -11.72 0.18
CA ASP A 62 -4.33 -12.62 0.04
C ASP A 62 -4.66 -12.90 -1.44
N ASP A 63 -4.60 -11.86 -2.29
CA ASP A 63 -4.86 -11.94 -3.74
C ASP A 63 -3.86 -12.84 -4.47
N PHE A 64 -2.57 -12.76 -4.11
CA PHE A 64 -1.52 -13.61 -4.71
C PHE A 64 -1.65 -15.11 -4.36
N GLY A 65 -2.43 -15.48 -3.34
CA GLY A 65 -2.70 -16.89 -3.03
C GLY A 65 -1.46 -17.68 -2.58
N HIS A 66 -0.73 -17.16 -1.59
CA HIS A 66 0.46 -17.82 -1.06
C HIS A 66 0.18 -19.24 -0.50
N SER A 67 0.97 -20.22 -0.91
CA SER A 67 0.91 -21.60 -0.42
C SER A 67 1.06 -21.70 1.10
N ALA A 68 0.57 -22.81 1.68
CA ALA A 68 0.66 -23.05 3.13
C ALA A 68 2.09 -22.99 3.69
N ASP A 69 3.10 -23.33 2.87
CA ASP A 69 4.51 -23.26 3.26
C ASP A 69 5.02 -21.82 3.37
N ALA A 70 4.66 -20.97 2.41
CA ALA A 70 4.96 -19.54 2.47
C ALA A 70 4.32 -18.88 3.71
N MET A 71 3.10 -19.28 4.08
CA MET A 71 2.48 -18.82 5.32
C MET A 71 3.21 -19.30 6.59
N ARG A 72 3.85 -20.48 6.57
CA ARG A 72 4.66 -20.94 7.70
C ARG A 72 5.95 -20.12 7.82
N LEU A 73 6.62 -19.86 6.70
CA LEU A 73 7.80 -19.02 6.67
C LEU A 73 7.47 -17.60 7.15
N LEU A 74 6.37 -17.01 6.67
CA LEU A 74 5.92 -15.70 7.11
C LEU A 74 5.76 -15.62 8.63
N LYS A 75 5.19 -16.66 9.26
CA LYS A 75 5.05 -16.71 10.73
C LYS A 75 6.39 -16.70 11.46
N THR A 76 7.46 -17.26 10.88
CA THR A 76 8.79 -17.21 11.49
C THR A 76 9.44 -15.83 11.42
N LEU A 77 8.99 -14.99 10.49
CA LEU A 77 9.45 -13.61 10.29
C LEU A 77 8.63 -12.59 11.11
N GLN A 78 7.69 -13.06 11.93
CA GLN A 78 6.85 -12.20 12.77
C GLN A 78 7.70 -11.55 13.87
N VAL A 79 7.70 -10.22 13.90
CA VAL A 79 8.36 -9.45 14.97
C VAL A 79 7.37 -9.06 16.06
N GLY A 80 6.13 -8.75 15.66
CA GLY A 80 5.16 -8.19 16.59
C GLY A 80 3.77 -7.96 16.01
N VAL A 81 2.98 -7.15 16.71
CA VAL A 81 1.60 -6.82 16.34
C VAL A 81 1.35 -5.33 16.38
N PHE A 82 0.32 -4.87 15.67
CA PHE A 82 -0.09 -3.47 15.73
C PHE A 82 -0.82 -3.14 17.03
N VAL A 83 -0.55 -1.95 17.57
CA VAL A 83 -1.33 -1.39 18.69
C VAL A 83 -2.82 -1.34 18.36
N ALA A 84 -3.67 -1.80 19.29
CA ALA A 84 -5.13 -1.87 19.14
C ALA A 84 -5.80 -0.53 18.74
N SER A 85 -5.25 0.60 19.20
CA SER A 85 -5.75 1.95 18.82
C SER A 85 -5.59 2.28 17.34
N ASP A 86 -4.66 1.62 16.65
CA ASP A 86 -4.38 1.84 15.22
C ASP A 86 -5.07 0.81 14.32
N GLN A 87 -5.28 -0.42 14.81
CA GLN A 87 -6.07 -1.47 14.14
C GLN A 87 -7.46 -0.96 13.71
N ALA A 88 -8.11 -0.17 14.56
CA ALA A 88 -9.43 0.43 14.27
C ALA A 88 -9.43 1.42 13.10
N LYS A 89 -8.27 2.06 12.81
CA LYS A 89 -8.09 2.98 11.68
C LYS A 89 -7.70 2.23 10.41
N ASN A 90 -6.87 1.19 10.53
CA ASN A 90 -6.48 0.34 9.41
C ASN A 90 -7.70 -0.38 8.81
N ARG A 91 -8.59 -0.93 9.65
CA ARG A 91 -9.86 -1.57 9.23
C ARG A 91 -10.79 -0.63 8.44
N LYS A 92 -10.78 0.67 8.74
CA LYS A 92 -11.56 1.68 8.00
C LYS A 92 -10.94 2.04 6.64
N LYS A 93 -9.61 2.04 6.54
CA LYS A 93 -8.89 2.32 5.28
C LYS A 93 -8.97 1.14 4.30
N ASN A 94 -8.84 -0.09 4.80
CA ASN A 94 -8.92 -1.31 4.00
C ASN A 94 -10.33 -1.55 3.41
N ALA A 95 -11.38 -0.93 3.96
CA ALA A 95 -12.73 -0.96 3.41
C ALA A 95 -12.96 0.04 2.25
N THR A 96 -12.05 1.01 2.06
CA THR A 96 -12.16 2.07 1.04
C THR A 96 -11.18 1.91 -0.13
N ASP A 97 -10.22 0.98 -0.06
CA ASP A 97 -9.21 0.77 -1.12
C ASP A 97 -9.47 -0.56 -1.86
N GLY A 98 -10.47 -0.55 -2.73
CA GLY A 98 -10.66 -1.58 -3.74
C GLY A 98 -11.65 -1.14 -4.81
N PRO A 99 -11.51 -1.57 -6.07
CA PRO A 99 -10.27 -1.81 -6.82
C PRO A 99 -9.72 -0.47 -7.34
N LYS A 100 -8.40 -0.37 -7.56
CA LYS A 100 -7.87 0.61 -8.53
C LYS A 100 -8.19 0.07 -9.92
N GLU A 101 -9.42 0.29 -10.37
CA GLU A 101 -9.76 0.23 -11.80
C GLU A 101 -8.91 1.30 -12.51
N LEU A 102 -8.30 0.88 -13.63
CA LEU A 102 -7.41 1.68 -14.46
C LEU A 102 -7.94 3.11 -14.68
N VAL A 103 -7.17 4.11 -14.23
CA VAL A 103 -7.34 5.49 -14.70
C VAL A 103 -5.97 6.12 -14.98
N GLU A 104 -5.35 5.67 -16.06
CA GLU A 104 -4.34 6.47 -16.78
C GLU A 104 -4.89 6.85 -18.16
N GLU A 105 -6.06 7.48 -18.19
CA GLU A 105 -6.48 8.35 -19.29
C GLU A 105 -6.57 9.79 -18.77
N LEU A 106 -5.39 10.31 -18.39
CA LEU A 106 -5.23 11.73 -18.13
C LEU A 106 -5.14 12.48 -19.47
N SER A 107 -6.10 13.37 -19.65
CA SER A 107 -5.82 14.75 -20.05
C SER A 107 -5.47 15.02 -21.51
N LEU A 108 -6.46 15.06 -22.43
CA LEU A 108 -6.39 15.94 -23.62
C LEU A 108 -7.73 16.52 -24.14
N GLU A 109 -8.91 16.13 -23.63
CA GLU A 109 -10.19 16.62 -24.20
C GLU A 109 -10.76 17.91 -23.57
N GLU A 110 -10.38 18.24 -22.33
CA GLU A 110 -10.86 19.47 -21.67
C GLU A 110 -10.28 20.77 -22.25
N GLN A 111 -9.21 20.72 -23.07
CA GLN A 111 -8.54 21.94 -23.54
C GLN A 111 -9.07 22.56 -24.84
N MET A 112 -9.95 21.93 -25.63
CA MET A 112 -10.37 22.53 -26.92
C MET A 112 -11.73 23.25 -26.90
N LYS A 113 -12.64 22.94 -25.95
CA LYS A 113 -13.96 23.61 -25.90
C LYS A 113 -13.88 25.06 -25.43
N LYS A 114 -12.84 25.42 -24.66
CA LYS A 114 -12.61 26.79 -24.16
C LYS A 114 -12.02 27.75 -25.20
N ARG A 115 -11.58 27.25 -26.37
CA ARG A 115 -11.04 28.08 -27.49
C ARG A 115 -12.08 28.48 -28.54
N ARG A 116 -13.33 28.03 -28.46
CA ARG A 116 -14.43 28.55 -29.31
C ARG A 116 -15.13 29.76 -28.71
N SER A 117 -14.94 30.04 -27.42
CA SER A 117 -15.71 31.07 -26.71
C SER A 117 -15.11 32.48 -26.74
N LYS A 118 -14.10 32.75 -27.58
CA LYS A 118 -13.37 34.04 -27.57
C LYS A 118 -12.99 34.58 -28.95
N ARG A 119 -13.82 34.27 -29.96
CA ARG A 119 -13.72 34.81 -31.33
C ARG A 119 -15.14 34.72 -31.86
N ARG A 120 -15.94 35.76 -32.02
CA ARG A 120 -15.76 37.19 -32.25
C ARG A 120 -17.16 37.77 -31.94
N MET A 121 -17.23 38.88 -31.22
CA MET A 121 -17.51 40.18 -31.84
C MET A 121 -18.95 40.17 -32.42
N PHE A 122 -19.93 40.73 -31.69
CA PHE A 122 -20.40 42.09 -31.95
C PHE A 122 -20.68 42.37 -33.45
N ILE A 123 -21.90 42.87 -33.73
CA ILE A 123 -22.54 43.24 -35.03
C ILE A 123 -23.71 42.25 -35.31
N LEU A 124 -24.99 42.61 -35.37
CA LEU A 124 -25.74 43.85 -35.21
C LEU A 124 -27.22 43.50 -34.93
N CYS A 125 -27.92 44.42 -34.26
CA CYS A 125 -29.38 44.58 -34.27
C CYS A 125 -29.91 44.70 -35.72
N GLY A 126 -31.09 44.15 -36.00
CA GLY A 126 -31.80 44.26 -37.28
C GLY A 126 -33.02 43.36 -37.33
#